data_AF-R9PUB9-F1
#
_entry.id   AF-R9PUB9-F1
#
_cell.length_a   1.000
_cell.length_b   1.000
_cell.length_c   1.000
_cell.angle_alpha   90.00
_cell.angle_beta   90.00
_cell.angle_gamma   90.00
#
_symmetry.space_group_name_H-M   'P 1'
#
loop_
_entity.id
_entity.type
_entity.pdbx_description
1 polymer ?
#
loop_
_entity_poly.entity_id
_entity_poly.type
_entity_poly.pdbx_seq_one_letter_code
_entity_poly.pdbx_strand_id
1 'polypeptide(L)'
;MVLLVEGRRFITQQSSLKQQLHHWLEAQQGVSSVFWPNDKGGFYGFRYKECEFAHFHQSDELDLKLGKNTIAKLGLERPVRSLVHPKRSAGSAWIELAFSDSQDLEKIKDLVKLTISQL
;
A
#
# COMPACT_ATOMS: atom_id res chain seq x y z
N MET A 1 2.78 21.89 -10.00
CA MET A 1 4.17 21.45 -10.26
C MET A 1 4.91 20.99 -8.99
N VAL A 2 4.77 21.69 -7.85
CA VAL A 2 5.43 21.35 -6.57
C VAL A 2 5.07 19.95 -6.03
N LEU A 3 3.78 19.59 -6.01
CA LEU A 3 3.31 18.29 -5.50
C LEU A 3 3.88 17.07 -6.26
N LEU A 4 4.09 17.20 -7.58
CA LEU A 4 4.68 16.14 -8.40
C LEU A 4 6.17 15.94 -8.09
N VAL A 5 6.88 17.01 -7.72
CA VAL A 5 8.30 16.95 -7.36
C VAL A 5 8.49 16.31 -5.99
N GLU A 6 7.63 16.64 -5.03
CA GLU A 6 7.65 16.08 -3.67
C GLU A 6 7.32 14.59 -3.66
N GLY A 7 6.30 14.17 -4.42
CA GLY A 7 5.96 12.76 -4.55
C GLY A 7 7.09 11.93 -5.19
N ARG A 8 7.71 12.43 -6.27
CA ARG A 8 8.89 11.76 -6.87
C ARG A 8 10.05 11.63 -5.88
N ARG A 9 10.32 12.67 -5.08
CA ARG A 9 11.34 12.62 -4.03
C ARG A 9 11.00 11.60 -2.94
N PHE A 10 9.73 11.52 -2.54
CA PHE A 10 9.27 10.56 -1.55
C PHE A 10 9.63 9.13 -1.96
N ILE A 11 9.31 8.72 -3.20
CA ILE A 11 9.54 7.35 -3.69
C ILE A 11 11.03 7.08 -3.97
N THR A 12 11.74 8.01 -4.60
CA THR A 12 13.16 7.81 -4.97
C THR A 12 14.10 7.68 -3.77
N GLN A 13 13.67 8.12 -2.58
CA GLN A 13 14.40 7.96 -1.32
C GLN A 13 14.05 6.67 -0.56
N GLN A 14 13.12 5.85 -1.05
CA GLN A 14 12.73 4.58 -0.44
C GLN A 14 13.61 3.43 -0.89
N SER A 15 13.42 2.25 -0.27
CA SER A 15 14.05 1.00 -0.71
C SER A 15 13.79 0.71 -2.19
N SER A 16 14.70 -0.03 -2.83
CA SER A 16 14.53 -0.48 -4.20
C SER A 16 13.27 -1.34 -4.38
N LEU A 17 12.87 -2.10 -3.36
CA LEU A 17 11.67 -2.93 -3.38
C LEU A 17 10.40 -2.07 -3.41
N LYS A 18 10.34 -1.02 -2.60
CA LYS A 18 9.20 -0.10 -2.58
C LYS A 18 9.06 0.68 -3.87
N GLN A 19 10.18 1.12 -4.45
CA GLN A 19 10.19 1.73 -5.78
C GLN A 19 9.65 0.77 -6.85
N GLN A 20 10.06 -0.50 -6.82
CA GLN A 20 9.55 -1.53 -7.73
C GLN A 20 8.05 -1.76 -7.57
N LEU A 21 7.57 -1.88 -6.33
CA LEU A 21 6.15 -2.09 -6.06
C LEU A 21 5.31 -0.87 -6.44
N HIS A 22 5.79 0.35 -6.18
CA HIS A 22 5.15 1.59 -6.61
C HIS A 22 4.99 1.66 -8.14
N HIS A 23 6.07 1.46 -8.89
CA HIS A 23 6.01 1.46 -10.36
C HIS A 23 5.08 0.37 -10.89
N TRP A 24 5.09 -0.82 -10.26
CA TRP A 24 4.20 -1.89 -10.65
C TRP A 24 2.72 -1.53 -10.39
N LEU A 25 2.40 -0.89 -9.26
CA LEU A 25 1.05 -0.43 -8.94
C LEU A 25 0.55 0.61 -9.96
N GLU A 26 1.38 1.59 -10.31
CA GLU A 26 1.04 2.62 -11.31
C GLU A 26 0.86 2.04 -12.73
N ALA A 27 1.50 0.92 -13.03
CA ALA A 27 1.36 0.24 -14.31
C ALA A 27 0.05 -0.56 -14.44
N GLN A 28 -0.71 -0.75 -13.35
CA GLN A 28 -1.98 -1.48 -13.42
C GLN A 28 -3.06 -0.64 -14.11
N GLN A 29 -3.78 -1.26 -15.04
CA GLN A 29 -4.87 -0.58 -15.75
C GLN A 29 -5.91 -0.04 -14.75
N GLY A 30 -6.28 1.23 -14.89
CA GLY A 30 -7.29 1.87 -14.04
C GLY A 30 -6.81 2.27 -12.64
N VAL A 31 -5.53 2.05 -12.32
CA VAL A 31 -4.91 2.56 -11.09
C VAL A 31 -4.38 3.97 -11.31
N SER A 32 -4.61 4.84 -10.33
CA SER A 32 -4.02 6.17 -10.24
C SER A 32 -3.35 6.34 -8.87
N SER A 33 -2.27 7.11 -8.82
CA SER A 33 -1.54 7.43 -7.59
C SER A 33 -1.73 8.90 -7.22
N VAL A 34 -1.80 9.18 -5.92
CA VAL A 34 -1.87 10.55 -5.38
C VAL A 34 -0.91 10.66 -4.20
N PHE A 35 -0.03 11.66 -4.24
CA PHE A 35 0.81 11.99 -3.10
C PHE A 35 0.08 12.97 -2.17
N TRP A 36 0.04 12.64 -0.89
CA TRP A 36 -0.56 13.44 0.16
C TRP A 36 0.53 13.92 1.13
N PRO A 37 0.94 15.19 1.08
CA PRO A 37 1.94 15.71 2.01
C PRO A 37 1.39 15.80 3.44
N ASN A 38 2.25 15.58 4.44
CA ASN A 38 1.96 15.81 5.85
C ASN A 38 3.25 16.15 6.62
N ASP A 39 3.11 16.44 7.91
CA ASP A 39 4.20 16.77 8.84
C ASP A 39 5.25 15.64 9.00
N LYS A 40 4.95 14.43 8.54
CA LYS A 40 5.83 13.25 8.59
C LYS A 40 6.47 12.92 7.24
N GLY A 41 6.34 13.79 6.24
CA GLY A 41 6.89 13.60 4.90
C GLY A 41 5.92 13.00 3.88
N GLY A 42 4.65 12.84 4.24
CA GLY A 42 3.55 12.44 3.35
C GLY A 42 3.32 10.94 3.23
N PHE A 43 2.43 10.57 2.33
CA PHE A 43 2.12 9.19 1.95
C PHE A 43 1.61 9.14 0.51
N TYR A 44 1.70 7.99 -0.14
CA TYR A 44 1.12 7.77 -1.47
C TYR A 44 -0.13 6.94 -1.37
N GLY A 45 -1.28 7.46 -1.80
CA GLY A 45 -2.51 6.70 -1.98
C GLY A 45 -2.63 6.17 -3.40
N PHE A 46 -3.13 4.95 -3.55
CA PHE A 46 -3.47 4.32 -4.81
C PHE A 46 -4.97 4.11 -4.90
N ARG A 47 -5.55 4.57 -6.01
CA ARG A 47 -6.98 4.53 -6.27
C ARG A 47 -7.25 3.67 -7.50
N TYR A 48 -8.28 2.84 -7.42
CA TYR A 48 -8.86 2.15 -8.57
C TYR A 48 -10.27 2.71 -8.75
N LYS A 49 -10.54 3.31 -9.91
CA LYS A 49 -11.69 4.22 -10.10
C LYS A 49 -11.67 5.32 -9.02
N GLU A 50 -12.77 5.49 -8.28
CA GLU A 50 -12.90 6.49 -7.19
C GLU A 50 -12.58 5.96 -5.79
N CYS A 51 -12.08 4.73 -5.67
CA CYS A 51 -11.84 4.07 -4.40
C CYS A 51 -10.35 3.94 -4.11
N GLU A 52 -9.89 4.56 -3.02
CA GLU A 52 -8.57 4.24 -2.47
C GLU A 52 -8.56 2.80 -1.97
N PHE A 53 -7.58 2.02 -2.43
CA PHE A 53 -7.45 0.62 -2.11
C PHE A 53 -6.08 0.26 -1.52
N ALA A 54 -5.07 1.10 -1.70
CA ALA A 54 -3.77 0.89 -1.09
C ALA A 54 -3.08 2.22 -0.76
N HIS A 55 -2.14 2.22 0.18
CA HIS A 55 -1.24 3.35 0.37
C HIS A 55 0.13 2.97 0.94
N PHE A 56 1.12 3.83 0.70
CA PHE A 56 2.47 3.76 1.26
C PHE A 56 2.71 4.86 2.27
N HIS A 57 3.19 4.49 3.46
CA HIS A 57 3.89 5.38 4.37
C HIS A 57 5.40 5.36 4.11
N GLN A 58 6.25 5.69 5.09
CA GLN A 58 7.71 5.70 4.97
C GLN A 58 8.33 4.30 5.12
N SER A 59 7.66 3.36 5.79
CA SER A 59 8.13 1.97 5.95
C SER A 59 8.04 1.16 4.65
N ASP A 60 8.79 0.07 4.57
CA ASP A 60 8.64 -0.97 3.55
C ASP A 60 7.42 -1.86 3.88
N GLU A 61 6.25 -1.23 3.78
CA GLU A 61 4.95 -1.79 4.10
C GLU A 61 3.90 -1.19 3.15
N LEU A 62 3.02 -2.04 2.61
CA LEU A 62 1.84 -1.61 1.86
C LEU A 62 0.59 -1.81 2.72
N ASP A 63 -0.14 -0.73 2.93
CA ASP A 63 -1.47 -0.82 3.49
C ASP A 63 -2.46 -1.15 2.38
N LEU A 64 -3.19 -2.26 2.51
CA LEU A 64 -4.10 -2.77 1.48
C LEU A 64 -5.52 -2.94 2.02
N LYS A 65 -6.50 -2.39 1.32
CA LYS A 65 -7.94 -2.52 1.63
C LYS A 65 -8.52 -3.83 1.09
N LEU A 66 -7.99 -4.96 1.55
CA LEU A 66 -8.35 -6.30 1.08
C LEU A 66 -9.77 -6.74 1.49
N GLY A 67 -10.33 -6.14 2.53
CA GLY A 67 -11.64 -6.46 3.07
C GLY A 67 -11.59 -7.49 4.19
N LYS A 68 -12.39 -7.27 5.24
CA LYS A 68 -12.38 -8.08 6.48
C LYS A 68 -12.61 -9.57 6.23
N ASN A 69 -13.51 -9.90 5.30
CA ASN A 69 -13.88 -11.30 5.00
C ASN A 69 -12.73 -12.01 4.29
N THR A 70 -12.06 -11.33 3.34
CA THR A 70 -10.92 -11.88 2.60
C THR A 70 -9.71 -12.04 3.50
N ILE A 71 -9.43 -11.06 4.37
CA ILE A 71 -8.38 -11.15 5.40
C ILE A 71 -8.59 -12.39 6.28
N ALA A 72 -9.81 -12.55 6.82
CA ALA A 72 -10.14 -13.70 7.67
C ALA A 72 -10.06 -15.03 6.91
N LYS A 73 -10.58 -15.10 5.68
CA LYS A 73 -10.59 -16.31 4.84
C LYS A 73 -9.17 -16.79 4.51
N LEU A 74 -8.25 -15.85 4.26
CA LEU A 74 -6.86 -16.15 3.94
C LEU A 74 -5.99 -16.38 5.18
N GLY A 75 -6.55 -16.23 6.39
CA GLY A 75 -5.81 -16.38 7.64
C GLY A 75 -4.67 -15.38 7.79
N LEU A 76 -4.79 -14.19 7.18
CA LEU A 76 -3.71 -13.21 7.20
C LEU A 76 -3.60 -12.58 8.59
N GLU A 77 -2.42 -12.70 9.17
CA GLU A 77 -2.11 -12.08 10.45
C GLU A 77 -1.66 -10.64 10.26
N ARG A 78 -2.09 -9.77 11.18
CA ARG A 78 -1.64 -8.38 11.20
C ARG A 78 -0.36 -8.27 12.02
N PRO A 79 0.58 -7.41 11.62
CA PRO A 79 1.76 -7.19 12.41
C PRO A 79 1.37 -6.70 13.81
N VAL A 80 1.76 -7.47 14.83
CA VAL A 80 1.47 -7.22 16.27
C VAL A 80 2.00 -5.85 16.73
N ARG A 81 2.89 -5.23 15.95
CA ARG A 81 3.54 -3.95 16.24
C ARG A 81 3.60 -3.02 15.02
N SER A 82 2.47 -2.82 14.33
CA SER A 82 2.42 -1.74 13.32
C SER A 82 2.80 -0.41 13.98
N LEU A 83 3.92 0.18 13.55
CA LEU A 83 4.38 1.49 14.03
C LEU A 83 3.48 2.62 13.55
N VAL A 84 2.82 2.41 12.41
CA VAL A 84 1.97 3.40 11.75
C VAL A 84 0.53 3.33 12.27
N HIS A 85 0.01 2.12 12.49
CA HIS A 85 -1.38 1.90 12.88
C HIS A 85 -1.54 0.98 14.10
N PRO A 86 -0.97 1.35 15.28
CA PRO A 86 -1.01 0.52 16.48
C PRO A 86 -2.43 0.30 17.04
N LYS A 87 -3.41 1.10 16.61
CA LYS A 87 -4.81 1.03 17.05
C LYS A 87 -5.77 0.46 15.99
N ARG A 88 -5.27 -0.16 14.92
CA ARG A 88 -6.14 -0.69 13.86
C ARG A 88 -7.02 -1.80 14.41
N SER A 89 -8.33 -1.55 14.45
CA SER A 89 -9.32 -2.51 14.95
C SER A 89 -9.25 -3.82 14.18
N ALA A 90 -9.33 -4.97 14.89
CA ALA A 90 -9.39 -6.32 14.31
C ALA A 90 -10.42 -6.47 13.17
N GLY A 91 -11.52 -5.69 13.19
CA GLY A 91 -12.54 -5.67 12.15
C GLY A 91 -12.23 -4.82 10.90
N SER A 92 -11.05 -4.19 10.81
CA SER A 92 -10.66 -3.33 9.69
C SER A 92 -10.69 -4.08 8.35
N ALA A 93 -11.12 -3.37 7.31
CA ALA A 93 -10.97 -3.83 5.92
C ALA A 93 -9.54 -3.69 5.39
N TRP A 94 -8.67 -3.03 6.16
CA TRP A 94 -7.28 -2.80 5.81
C TRP A 94 -6.34 -3.76 6.53
N ILE A 95 -5.27 -4.14 5.84
CA ILE A 95 -4.16 -4.94 6.35
C ILE A 95 -2.83 -4.30 5.97
N GLU A 96 -1.91 -4.25 6.91
CA GLU A 96 -0.51 -3.87 6.72
C GLU A 96 0.30 -5.07 6.18
N LEU A 97 0.98 -4.90 5.05
CA LEU A 97 1.79 -5.93 4.41
C LEU A 97 3.26 -5.46 4.33
N ALA A 98 4.05 -5.82 5.34
CA ALA A 98 5.49 -5.58 5.33
C ALA A 98 6.19 -6.45 4.28
N PHE A 99 7.26 -5.92 3.68
CA PHE A 99 8.08 -6.64 2.72
C PHE A 99 9.56 -6.37 2.93
N SER A 100 10.37 -7.40 2.72
CA SER A 100 11.84 -7.29 2.87
C SER A 100 12.61 -7.93 1.71
N ASP A 101 11.93 -8.70 0.87
CA ASP A 101 12.51 -9.34 -0.30
C ASP A 101 11.55 -9.38 -1.50
N SER A 102 12.01 -9.97 -2.61
CA SER A 102 11.22 -10.10 -3.83
C SER A 102 10.05 -11.08 -3.71
N GLN A 103 10.13 -12.09 -2.84
CA GLN A 103 9.05 -13.05 -2.65
C GLN A 103 7.87 -12.40 -1.93
N ASP A 104 8.14 -11.52 -0.97
CA ASP A 104 7.13 -10.69 -0.33
C ASP A 104 6.41 -9.80 -1.36
N LEU A 105 7.18 -9.19 -2.28
CA LEU A 105 6.62 -8.39 -3.37
C LEU A 105 5.64 -9.18 -4.24
N GLU A 106 5.98 -10.40 -4.65
CA GLU A 106 5.08 -11.22 -5.47
C GLU A 106 3.78 -11.57 -4.72
N LYS A 107 3.88 -11.93 -3.43
CA LYS A 107 2.68 -12.17 -2.60
C LYS A 107 1.79 -10.92 -2.51
N ILE A 108 2.40 -9.75 -2.29
CA ILE A 108 1.67 -8.48 -2.21
C ILE A 108 1.01 -8.16 -3.56
N LYS A 109 1.70 -8.36 -4.68
CA LYS A 109 1.12 -8.16 -6.03
C LYS A 109 -0.11 -9.04 -6.25
N ASP A 110 -0.08 -10.29 -5.80
CA ASP A 110 -1.25 -11.18 -5.92
C ASP A 110 -2.42 -10.73 -5.03
N LEU A 111 -2.16 -10.26 -3.82
CA LEU A 111 -3.18 -9.67 -2.95
C LEU A 111 -3.75 -8.36 -3.54
N VAL A 112 -2.93 -7.56 -4.23
CA VAL A 112 -3.39 -6.37 -4.94
C VAL A 112 -4.30 -6.74 -6.11
N LYS A 113 -3.90 -7.69 -6.96
CA LYS A 113 -4.76 -8.17 -8.07
C LYS A 113 -6.10 -8.67 -7.53
N LEU A 114 -6.05 -9.45 -6.45
CA LEU A 114 -7.23 -9.97 -5.78
C LEU A 114 -8.10 -8.81 -5.26
N THR A 115 -7.50 -7.77 -4.67
CA THR A 115 -8.23 -6.57 -4.21
C THR A 115 -8.89 -5.84 -5.37
N ILE A 116 -8.16 -5.56 -6.46
CA ILE A 116 -8.69 -4.88 -7.66
C ILE A 116 -9.85 -5.67 -8.27
N SER A 117 -9.77 -7.01 -8.32
CA SER A 117 -10.83 -7.85 -8.86
C SER A 117 -12.16 -7.79 -8.06
N GLN A 118 -12.12 -7.27 -6.83
CA GLN A 118 -13.27 -7.12 -5.94
C GLN A 118 -13.84 -5.68 -5.92
N LEU A 119 -13.27 -4.73 -6.68
CA LEU A 119 -13.63 -3.30 -6.72
C LEU A 119 -14.32 -2.86 -8.02
#